data_AF-A0A1Y4RG96-F1
#
_entry.id   AF-A0A1Y4RG96-F1
#
_cell.length_a   1.000
_cell.length_b   1.000
_cell.length_c   1.000
_cell.angle_alpha   90.00
_cell.angle_beta   90.00
_cell.angle_gamma   90.00
#
_symmetry.space_group_name_H-M   'P 1'
#
loop_
_entity.id
_entity.type
_entity.pdbx_description
1 polymer ?
#
loop_
_entity_poly.entity_id
_entity_poly.type
_entity_poly.pdbx_seq_one_letter_code
_entity_poly.pdbx_strand_id
1 'polypeptide(L)'
;MDKGVSMRKDMVYQEYSDDREFRFEVYRNPNSYEIWVQKKITDEYMGSDWFDYHDISDYMHYADSLERAVEIGRECLKCLI
;
A
#
# COMPACT_ATOMS: atom_id res chain seq x y z
N MET A 1 -20.90 9.23 -13.09
CA MET A 1 -20.22 7.92 -12.98
C MET A 1 -19.53 7.91 -11.63
N ASP A 2 -20.12 7.23 -10.66
CA ASP A 2 -19.48 6.99 -9.37
C ASP A 2 -18.14 6.31 -9.60
N LYS A 3 -17.04 7.01 -9.34
CA LYS A 3 -15.75 6.36 -9.16
C LYS A 3 -15.90 5.59 -7.86
N GLY A 4 -16.13 4.28 -7.97
CA GLY A 4 -16.31 3.40 -6.82
C GLY A 4 -15.22 3.66 -5.81
N VAL A 5 -15.58 4.30 -4.70
CA VAL A 5 -14.73 4.40 -3.52
C VAL A 5 -14.48 2.96 -3.10
N SER A 6 -13.29 2.44 -3.38
CA SER A 6 -12.85 1.17 -2.80
C SER A 6 -12.95 1.36 -1.29
N MET A 7 -13.90 0.66 -0.65
CA MET A 7 -14.18 0.77 0.78
C MET A 7 -13.08 0.08 1.60
N ARG A 8 -11.82 0.48 1.41
CA ARG A 8 -10.68 0.06 2.22
C ARG A 8 -10.77 0.73 3.60
N LYS A 9 -11.72 0.25 4.43
CA LYS A 9 -12.09 0.91 5.69
C LYS A 9 -11.34 0.37 6.90
N ASP A 10 -10.83 -0.86 6.85
CA ASP A 10 -10.20 -1.53 7.99
C ASP A 10 -8.70 -1.75 7.73
N MET A 11 -7.94 -0.65 7.65
CA MET A 11 -6.47 -0.73 7.58
C MET A 11 -5.95 -1.17 8.95
N VAL A 12 -5.23 -2.27 8.97
CA VAL A 12 -4.70 -2.86 10.21
C VAL A 12 -3.18 -2.74 10.33
N TYR A 13 -2.48 -2.43 9.23
CA TYR A 13 -1.04 -2.24 9.22
C TYR A 13 -0.58 -1.34 8.08
N GLN A 14 0.51 -0.61 8.29
CA GLN A 14 1.20 0.17 7.28
C GLN A 14 2.70 0.22 7.60
N GLU A 15 3.55 0.07 6.59
CA GLU A 15 5.01 0.21 6.73
C GLU A 15 5.60 0.85 5.46
N TYR A 16 6.64 1.65 5.66
CA TYR A 16 7.32 2.43 4.63
C TYR A 16 8.70 1.85 4.35
N SER A 17 9.21 2.04 3.13
CA SER A 17 10.64 1.91 2.85
C SER A 17 11.44 2.95 3.63
N ASP A 18 12.74 2.70 3.81
CA ASP A 18 13.65 3.60 4.55
C ASP A 18 13.70 5.01 3.95
N ASP A 19 13.66 5.11 2.62
CA ASP A 19 13.63 6.37 1.86
C ASP A 19 12.22 6.99 1.74
N ARG A 20 11.18 6.26 2.18
CA ARG A 20 9.76 6.61 2.06
C ARG A 20 9.30 6.86 0.62
N GLU A 21 9.97 6.28 -0.37
CA GLU A 21 9.49 6.32 -1.76
C GLU A 21 8.42 5.25 -2.03
N PHE A 22 8.36 4.22 -1.17
CA PHE A 22 7.37 3.16 -1.22
C PHE A 22 6.74 2.92 0.16
N ARG A 23 5.54 2.35 0.15
CA ARG A 23 4.91 1.80 1.35
C ARG A 23 4.03 0.61 0.98
N PHE A 24 3.61 -0.17 1.97
CA PHE A 24 2.47 -1.05 1.81
C PHE A 24 1.46 -0.84 2.93
N GLU A 25 0.20 -1.13 2.61
CA GLU A 25 -0.92 -1.11 3.54
C GLU A 25 -1.54 -2.49 3.58
N VAL A 26 -1.93 -2.93 4.78
CA VAL A 26 -2.68 -4.17 4.98
C VAL A 26 -4.09 -3.82 5.42
N TYR A 27 -5.08 -4.29 4.66
CA TYR A 27 -6.49 -4.15 4.98
C TYR A 27 -7.08 -5.50 5.36
N ARG A 28 -7.88 -5.50 6.43
CA ARG A 28 -8.60 -6.69 6.85
C ARG A 28 -9.90 -6.83 6.07
N ASN A 29 -10.07 -8.00 5.47
CA ASN A 29 -11.34 -8.49 4.95
C ASN A 29 -11.91 -9.57 5.90
N PRO A 30 -13.19 -9.95 5.76
CA PRO A 30 -13.80 -10.96 6.63
C PRO A 30 -13.03 -12.28 6.73
N ASN A 31 -12.37 -12.69 5.62
CA ASN A 31 -11.71 -14.00 5.51
C ASN A 31 -10.23 -13.93 5.10
N SER A 32 -9.68 -12.74 4.91
CA SER A 32 -8.32 -12.55 4.39
C SER A 32 -7.76 -11.18 4.75
N TYR A 33 -6.49 -10.98 4.42
CA TYR A 33 -5.80 -9.71 4.47
C TYR A 33 -5.39 -9.34 3.05
N GLU A 34 -5.71 -8.12 2.65
CA GLU A 34 -5.27 -7.51 1.39
C GLU A 34 -4.02 -6.68 1.64
N ILE A 35 -3.00 -6.87 0.82
CA ILE A 35 -1.75 -6.11 0.85
C ILE A 35 -1.71 -5.25 -0.40
N TRP A 36 -1.62 -3.94 -0.21
CA TRP A 36 -1.53 -2.96 -1.29
C TRP A 36 -0.18 -2.25 -1.22
N VAL A 37 0.66 -2.45 -2.24
CA VAL A 37 1.95 -1.76 -2.34
C VAL A 37 1.76 -0.48 -3.14
N GLN A 38 2.35 0.60 -2.64
CA GLN A 38 2.13 1.94 -3.15
C GLN A 38 3.45 2.67 -3.36
N LYS A 39 3.48 3.51 -4.39
CA LYS A 39 4.60 4.38 -4.72
C LYS A 39 4.25 5.83 -4.43
N LYS A 40 5.18 6.56 -3.85
CA LYS A 40 5.08 8.01 -3.69
C LYS A 40 5.09 8.70 -5.06
N ILE A 41 4.16 9.61 -5.24
CA ILE A 41 4.03 10.47 -6.41
C ILE A 41 4.15 11.91 -5.93
N THR A 42 5.00 12.66 -6.60
CA THR A 42 5.13 14.11 -6.42
C THR A 42 4.57 14.82 -7.65
N ASP A 43 4.04 16.01 -7.47
CA ASP A 43 3.55 16.85 -8.56
C ASP A 43 4.29 18.20 -8.52
N GLU A 44 4.97 18.53 -9.62
CA GLU A 44 5.76 19.76 -9.75
C GLU A 44 4.93 21.04 -9.58
N TYR A 45 3.63 20.99 -9.89
CA TYR A 45 2.71 22.13 -9.78
C TYR A 45 2.16 22.31 -8.37
N MET A 46 2.21 21.28 -7.51
CA MET A 46 1.68 21.31 -6.14
C MET A 46 2.71 21.78 -5.09
N GLY A 47 3.96 21.97 -5.50
CA GLY A 47 5.05 22.41 -4.64
C GLY A 47 5.83 21.26 -4.01
N SER A 48 7.04 21.55 -3.50
CA SER A 48 8.01 20.54 -3.02
C SER A 48 7.54 19.71 -1.83
N ASP A 49 6.54 20.20 -1.09
CA ASP A 49 6.07 19.58 0.15
C ASP A 49 4.86 18.67 -0.09
N TRP A 50 4.31 18.69 -1.31
CA TRP A 50 3.15 17.88 -1.67
C TRP A 50 3.60 16.54 -2.27
N PHE A 51 3.02 15.46 -1.74
CA PHE A 51 3.10 14.13 -2.33
C PHE A 51 1.84 13.33 -1.98
N ASP A 52 1.58 12.27 -2.73
CA ASP A 52 0.58 11.26 -2.43
C ASP A 52 1.15 9.85 -2.69
N TYR A 53 0.48 8.80 -2.23
CA TYR A 53 0.84 7.41 -2.50
C TYR A 53 -0.21 6.75 -3.37
N HIS A 54 0.24 6.23 -4.52
CA HIS A 54 -0.63 5.56 -5.48
C HIS A 54 -0.33 4.07 -5.50
N ASP A 55 -1.39 3.25 -5.59
CA ASP A 55 -1.25 1.80 -5.71
C ASP A 55 -0.46 1.43 -6.96
N ILE A 56 0.49 0.53 -6.79
CA ILE A 56 1.13 -0.16 -7.90
C ILE A 56 0.21 -1.33 -8.24
N SER A 57 -0.58 -1.20 -9.31
CA SER A 57 -1.69 -2.12 -9.65
C SER A 57 -1.29 -3.60 -9.65
N ASP A 58 -0.04 -3.90 -9.99
CA ASP A 58 0.47 -5.26 -10.16
C ASP A 58 1.00 -5.88 -8.86
N TYR A 59 1.09 -5.09 -7.78
CA TYR A 59 1.63 -5.50 -6.47
C TYR A 59 0.54 -5.54 -5.39
N MET A 60 -0.60 -6.10 -5.75
CA MET A 60 -1.67 -6.40 -4.80
C MET A 60 -1.63 -7.89 -4.47
N HIS A 61 -1.61 -8.20 -3.17
CA HIS A 61 -1.49 -9.58 -2.66
C HIS A 61 -2.55 -9.88 -1.61
N TYR A 62 -2.71 -11.17 -1.30
CA TYR A 62 -3.60 -11.66 -0.26
C TYR A 62 -2.87 -12.60 0.69
N ALA A 63 -3.30 -12.62 1.95
CA ALA A 63 -2.87 -13.58 2.95
C ALA A 63 -4.03 -14.03 3.85
N ASP A 64 -3.89 -15.18 4.47
CA ASP A 64 -4.84 -15.75 5.44
C ASP A 64 -4.65 -15.23 6.88
N SER A 65 -3.49 -14.63 7.15
CA SER A 65 -3.10 -14.10 8.45
C SER A 65 -2.39 -12.75 8.32
N LEU A 66 -2.48 -11.94 9.38
CA LEU A 66 -1.81 -10.62 9.42
C LEU A 66 -0.29 -10.78 9.39
N GLU A 67 0.26 -11.75 10.11
CA GLU A 67 1.69 -12.03 10.12
C GLU A 67 2.20 -12.30 8.70
N ARG A 68 1.54 -13.20 7.97
CA ARG A 68 1.90 -13.51 6.59
C ARG A 68 1.70 -12.30 5.66
N ALA A 69 0.67 -11.49 5.87
CA ALA A 69 0.46 -10.26 5.11
C ALA A 69 1.63 -9.27 5.28
N VAL A 70 2.09 -9.08 6.53
CA VAL A 70 3.23 -8.21 6.85
C VAL A 70 4.53 -8.75 6.24
N GLU A 71 4.76 -10.05 6.31
CA GLU A 71 5.91 -10.68 5.64
C GLU A 71 5.92 -10.41 4.13
N ILE A 72 4.79 -10.64 3.45
CA ILE A 72 4.67 -10.39 2.01
C ILE A 72 4.94 -8.91 1.70
N GLY A 73 4.32 -7.98 2.44
CA GLY A 73 4.52 -6.55 2.24
C GLY A 73 5.98 -6.12 2.40
N ARG A 74 6.70 -6.66 3.39
CA ARG A 74 8.13 -6.41 3.59
C ARG A 74 8.98 -6.95 2.46
N GLU A 75 8.71 -8.15 1.97
CA GLU A 75 9.41 -8.69 0.80
C GLU A 75 9.13 -7.86 -0.46
N CYS A 76 7.90 -7.35 -0.63
CA CYS A 76 7.60 -6.41 -1.72
C CYS A 76 8.45 -5.13 -1.62
N LEU A 77 8.57 -4.52 -0.43
CA LEU A 77 9.41 -3.33 -0.25
C LEU A 77 10.87 -3.63 -0.60
N LYS A 78 11.42 -4.78 -0.16
CA LYS A 78 12.79 -5.18 -0.48
C LYS A 78 13.03 -5.37 -1.98
N CYS A 79 12.03 -5.81 -2.74
CA CYS A 79 12.14 -5.99 -4.19
C CYS A 79 12.07 -4.69 -4.99
N LEU A 80 11.55 -3.61 -4.40
CA LEU A 80 11.35 -2.31 -5.06
C LEU A 80 12.47 -1.30 -4.80
N ILE A 81 13.36 -1.61 -3.83
CA ILE A 81 14.52 -0.81 -3.44
C ILE A 81 15.78 -1.29 -4.17
#